data_AF-A0A9X3EUT6-F1
#
_entry.id   AF-A0A9X3EUT6-F1
#
_cell.length_a   1.000
_cell.length_b   1.000
_cell.length_c   1.000
_cell.angle_alpha   90.00
_cell.angle_beta   90.00
_cell.angle_gamma   90.00
#
_symmetry.space_group_name_H-M   'P 1'
#
loop_
_entity.id
_entity.type
_entity.pdbx_description
1 polymer ?
#
loop_
_entity_poly.entity_id
_entity_poly.type
_entity_poly.pdbx_seq_one_letter_code
_entity_poly.pdbx_strand_id
1 'polypeptide(L)'
;MVRCSPASCSLWEQNCPSGQKCTPDQDWSFHACVPLDPEPGAPGEPCTVEDAPGDGGDSCDLASMCWDVDPQTHEGKCFLRCTGSPEAPVCPDGSTCVISNEGAFILCLPTCHPLAQDCPDGETCLWGGGLRAFRVHRRRLRRRGAGVRFM
;
A
#
# COMPACT_ATOMS: atom_id res chain seq x y z
N MET A 1 -8.65 23.65 -18.47
CA MET A 1 -8.50 22.32 -17.84
C MET A 1 -7.05 21.94 -17.98
N VAL A 2 -6.23 22.16 -16.94
CA VAL A 2 -4.82 21.80 -16.99
C VAL A 2 -4.75 20.29 -16.83
N ARG A 3 -4.55 19.59 -17.95
CA ARG A 3 -4.14 18.18 -17.98
C ARG A 3 -2.61 18.18 -17.92
N CYS A 4 -2.04 17.96 -16.75
CA CYS A 4 -0.62 17.66 -16.61
C CYS A 4 -0.47 16.15 -16.43
N SER A 5 0.14 15.47 -17.38
CA SER A 5 0.80 14.17 -17.17
C SER A 5 1.91 14.00 -18.22
N PRO A 6 3.10 13.45 -17.91
CA PRO A 6 3.69 13.14 -16.62
C PRO A 6 4.97 13.98 -16.36
N ALA A 7 5.11 14.56 -15.17
CA ALA A 7 6.46 14.62 -14.62
C ALA A 7 6.77 13.20 -14.17
N SER A 8 7.68 12.50 -14.85
CA SER A 8 8.21 11.23 -14.35
C SER A 8 8.82 11.50 -12.97
N CYS A 9 8.09 11.16 -11.92
CA CYS A 9 8.55 11.30 -10.55
C CYS A 9 9.16 10.00 -10.06
N SER A 10 9.91 10.07 -8.97
CA SER A 10 10.49 8.91 -8.33
C SER A 10 9.69 8.55 -7.07
N LEU A 11 9.24 7.29 -6.99
CA LEU A 11 8.62 6.76 -5.76
C LEU A 11 9.56 6.82 -4.57
N TRP A 12 10.88 6.75 -4.81
CA TRP A 12 11.94 6.81 -3.80
C TRP A 12 12.24 8.24 -3.35
N GLU A 13 12.27 9.20 -4.29
CA GLU A 13 12.69 10.58 -3.99
C GLU A 13 11.52 11.52 -3.68
N GLN A 14 10.28 11.16 -4.03
CA GLN A 14 9.08 11.99 -3.86
C GLN A 14 9.26 13.42 -4.40
N ASN A 15 9.90 13.55 -5.57
CA ASN A 15 10.31 14.81 -6.18
C ASN A 15 9.19 15.56 -6.93
N CYS A 16 7.95 15.42 -6.47
CA CYS A 16 6.81 16.15 -7.00
C CYS A 16 6.77 17.60 -6.48
N PRO A 17 6.10 18.53 -7.21
CA PRO A 17 5.81 19.86 -6.68
C PRO A 17 5.10 19.79 -5.31
N SER A 18 5.27 20.82 -4.49
CA SER A 18 4.62 20.89 -3.17
C SER A 18 3.10 20.71 -3.28
N GLY A 19 2.53 19.91 -2.37
CA GLY A 19 1.10 19.55 -2.38
C GLY A 19 0.76 18.40 -3.32
N GLN A 20 1.77 17.71 -3.89
CA GLN A 20 1.59 16.51 -4.70
C GLN A 20 2.48 15.38 -4.18
N LYS A 21 2.08 14.14 -4.44
CA LYS A 21 2.86 12.93 -4.15
C LYS A 21 3.09 12.11 -5.40
N CYS A 22 4.18 11.35 -5.41
CA CYS A 22 4.52 10.45 -6.50
C CYS A 22 3.88 9.07 -6.30
N THR A 23 3.17 8.59 -7.31
CA THR A 23 2.39 7.35 -7.24
C THR A 23 2.46 6.60 -8.57
N PRO A 24 2.29 5.27 -8.59
CA PRO A 24 2.10 4.52 -9.83
C PRO A 24 0.87 5.01 -10.59
N ASP A 25 0.95 5.00 -11.92
CA ASP A 25 -0.18 5.31 -12.79
C ASP A 25 -1.16 4.13 -12.92
N GLN A 26 -2.22 4.31 -13.72
CA GLN A 26 -3.32 3.34 -13.88
C GLN A 26 -2.87 1.97 -14.37
N ASP A 27 -1.84 1.94 -15.22
CA ASP A 27 -1.29 0.71 -15.79
C ASP A 27 -0.05 0.22 -15.02
N TRP A 28 0.30 0.88 -13.91
CA TRP A 28 1.36 0.54 -12.97
C TRP A 28 2.74 0.50 -13.65
N SER A 29 2.84 1.19 -14.79
CA SER A 29 3.95 1.15 -15.73
C SER A 29 4.76 2.45 -15.68
N PHE A 30 4.13 3.53 -15.19
CA PHE A 30 4.75 4.83 -15.01
C PHE A 30 4.43 5.40 -13.63
N HIS A 31 5.12 6.49 -13.28
CA HIS A 31 4.80 7.24 -12.08
C HIS A 31 4.29 8.62 -12.46
N ALA A 32 3.30 9.11 -11.72
CA ALA A 32 2.72 10.42 -11.87
C ALA A 32 2.67 11.14 -10.53
N CYS A 33 2.84 12.47 -10.59
CA CYS A 33 2.52 13.34 -9.47
C CYS A 33 1.02 13.57 -9.43
N VAL A 34 0.39 13.18 -8.32
CA VAL A 34 -1.03 13.40 -8.05
C VAL A 34 -1.18 14.36 -6.87
N PRO A 35 -2.25 15.16 -6.79
CA PRO A 35 -2.54 15.95 -5.62
C PRO A 35 -2.50 15.11 -4.34
N LEU A 36 -1.86 15.64 -3.30
CA LEU A 36 -1.96 15.06 -1.97
C LEU A 36 -3.35 15.35 -1.41
N ASP A 37 -3.91 14.41 -0.67
CA ASP A 37 -5.14 14.62 0.07
C ASP A 37 -5.01 15.85 1.00
N PRO A 38 -6.02 16.71 1.10
CA PRO A 38 -5.98 17.88 1.99
C PRO A 38 -5.92 17.50 3.48
N GLU A 39 -6.42 16.31 3.85
CA GLU A 39 -6.42 15.74 5.21
C GLU A 39 -5.82 14.33 5.18
N PRO A 40 -4.52 14.20 4.85
CA PRO A 40 -3.92 12.91 4.56
C PRO A 40 -3.81 12.02 5.80
N GLY A 41 -4.19 10.75 5.65
CA GLY A 41 -4.05 9.72 6.67
C GLY A 41 -2.59 9.34 6.92
N ALA A 42 -2.24 9.15 8.18
CA ALA A 42 -0.92 8.68 8.61
C ALA A 42 -0.76 7.17 8.38
N PRO A 43 0.48 6.65 8.36
CA PRO A 43 0.72 5.22 8.28
C PRO A 43 -0.01 4.44 9.37
N GLY A 44 -0.77 3.43 8.96
CA GLY A 44 -1.59 2.64 9.86
C GLY A 44 -3.07 3.04 9.89
N GLU A 45 -3.42 4.22 9.40
CA GLU A 45 -4.81 4.68 9.36
C GLU A 45 -5.57 4.07 8.17
N PRO A 46 -6.92 3.98 8.25
CA PRO A 46 -7.75 3.64 7.12
C PRO A 46 -7.55 4.63 5.96
N CYS A 47 -7.72 4.16 4.74
CA CYS A 47 -7.64 5.00 3.55
C CYS A 47 -8.63 4.59 2.49
N THR A 48 -8.82 5.47 1.51
CA THR A 48 -9.58 5.20 0.30
C THR A 48 -8.73 5.48 -0.93
N VAL A 49 -9.00 4.75 -2.01
CA VAL A 49 -8.60 5.16 -3.36
C VAL A 49 -9.80 5.84 -4.02
N GLU A 50 -9.63 7.08 -4.48
CA GLU A 50 -10.72 7.83 -5.13
C GLU A 50 -10.90 7.40 -6.60
N ASP A 51 -12.10 7.64 -7.13
CA ASP A 51 -12.55 7.47 -8.52
C ASP A 51 -12.43 6.05 -9.15
N ALA A 52 -11.25 5.44 -9.15
CA ALA A 52 -10.99 4.04 -9.52
C ALA A 52 -9.61 3.56 -9.01
N PRO A 53 -9.42 2.26 -8.71
CA PRO A 53 -8.10 1.69 -8.43
C PRO A 53 -7.16 1.92 -9.63
N GLY A 54 -6.11 2.72 -9.46
CA GLY A 54 -5.08 2.96 -10.48
C GLY A 54 -4.83 4.43 -10.80
N ASP A 55 -5.72 5.36 -10.48
CA ASP A 55 -5.53 6.79 -10.78
C ASP A 55 -4.34 7.41 -10.01
N GLY A 56 -3.72 6.61 -9.14
CA GLY A 56 -2.56 6.94 -8.32
C GLY A 56 -2.95 7.71 -7.04
N GLY A 57 -4.08 8.41 -7.08
CA GLY A 57 -4.67 9.12 -5.95
C GLY A 57 -5.14 8.19 -4.83
N ASP A 58 -4.73 8.51 -3.61
CA ASP A 58 -5.24 7.87 -2.40
C ASP A 58 -5.22 8.86 -1.23
N SER A 59 -5.97 8.58 -0.17
CA SER A 59 -6.11 9.47 0.99
C SER A 59 -4.94 9.43 1.99
N CYS A 60 -3.83 8.76 1.67
CA CYS A 60 -2.66 8.65 2.54
C CYS A 60 -1.66 9.79 2.36
N ASP A 61 -0.80 9.97 3.37
CA ASP A 61 0.26 10.96 3.37
C ASP A 61 1.36 10.74 2.30
N LEU A 62 2.30 11.69 2.23
CA LEU A 62 3.40 11.66 1.27
C LEU A 62 4.30 10.42 1.41
N ALA A 63 4.45 9.91 2.64
CA ALA A 63 5.31 8.78 2.95
C ALA A 63 4.62 7.42 2.75
N SER A 64 3.31 7.40 2.48
CA SER A 64 2.52 6.18 2.45
C SER A 64 1.56 6.09 1.27
N MET A 65 1.09 4.87 1.02
CA MET A 65 0.18 4.54 -0.06
C MET A 65 -0.94 3.67 0.48
N CYS A 66 -2.14 3.81 -0.09
CA CYS A 66 -3.26 2.97 0.27
C CYS A 66 -3.05 1.55 -0.29
N TRP A 67 -3.04 0.55 0.60
CA TRP A 67 -2.75 -0.83 0.24
C TRP A 67 -3.76 -1.82 0.86
N ASP A 68 -3.79 -3.03 0.29
CA ASP A 68 -4.79 -4.07 0.56
C ASP A 68 -6.22 -3.54 0.43
N VAL A 69 -6.44 -2.80 -0.67
CA VAL A 69 -7.71 -2.17 -0.99
C VAL A 69 -8.78 -3.23 -1.27
N ASP A 70 -9.94 -3.08 -0.64
CA ASP A 70 -11.13 -3.87 -0.95
C ASP A 70 -11.71 -3.40 -2.29
N PRO A 71 -11.86 -4.27 -3.29
CA PRO A 71 -12.33 -3.87 -4.62
C PRO A 71 -13.81 -3.49 -4.66
N GLN A 72 -14.59 -3.73 -3.60
CA GLN A 72 -15.99 -3.32 -3.50
C GLN A 72 -16.17 -1.98 -2.78
N THR A 73 -15.41 -1.74 -1.71
CA THR A 73 -15.53 -0.51 -0.91
C THR A 73 -14.49 0.55 -1.27
N HIS A 74 -13.42 0.17 -1.99
CA HIS A 74 -12.25 1.01 -2.28
C HIS A 74 -11.50 1.47 -1.01
N GLU A 75 -11.73 0.80 0.12
CA GLU A 75 -11.06 1.09 1.39
C GLU A 75 -9.85 0.18 1.59
N GLY A 76 -8.81 0.72 2.18
CA GLY A 76 -7.58 0.00 2.54
C GLY A 76 -6.98 0.55 3.83
N LYS A 77 -5.66 0.42 3.94
CA LYS A 77 -4.87 1.01 5.02
C LYS A 77 -3.62 1.68 4.46
N CYS A 78 -3.20 2.79 5.06
CA CYS A 78 -1.97 3.47 4.67
C CYS A 78 -0.75 2.66 5.09
N PHE A 79 0.05 2.21 4.13
CA PHE A 79 1.34 1.56 4.39
C PHE A 79 2.48 2.46 3.94
N LEU A 80 3.53 2.52 4.75
CA LEU A 80 4.75 3.27 4.43
C LEU A 80 5.35 2.78 3.13
N ARG A 81 5.87 3.71 2.33
CA ARG A 81 6.78 3.41 1.24
C ARG A 81 8.17 3.14 1.79
N CYS A 82 8.93 2.30 1.09
CA CYS A 82 10.34 2.12 1.36
C CYS A 82 11.10 3.43 1.16
N THR A 83 12.16 3.62 1.93
CA THR A 83 13.11 4.72 1.75
C THR A 83 14.49 4.16 1.42
N GLY A 84 15.47 5.03 1.17
CA GLY A 84 16.80 4.62 0.72
C GLY A 84 16.85 4.44 -0.79
N SER A 85 17.32 3.28 -1.25
CA SER A 85 17.41 2.95 -2.69
C SER A 85 16.92 1.53 -2.98
N PRO A 86 16.69 1.17 -4.25
CA PRO A 86 16.35 -0.20 -4.65
C PRO A 86 17.36 -1.25 -4.16
N GLU A 87 18.65 -0.91 -4.09
CA GLU A 87 19.74 -1.80 -3.69
C GLU A 87 19.93 -1.85 -2.16
N ALA A 88 19.52 -0.80 -1.46
CA ALA A 88 19.59 -0.68 -0.01
C ALA A 88 18.27 -0.14 0.55
N PRO A 89 17.17 -0.90 0.43
CA PRO A 89 15.86 -0.43 0.85
C PRO A 89 15.72 -0.46 2.36
N VAL A 90 15.11 0.59 2.91
CA VAL A 90 14.96 0.79 4.36
C VAL A 90 13.49 0.89 4.74
N CYS A 91 13.14 0.17 5.81
CA CYS A 91 11.84 0.22 6.47
C CYS A 91 12.03 0.21 8.00
N PRO A 92 11.04 0.69 8.78
CA PRO A 92 11.07 0.61 10.24
C PRO A 92 11.12 -0.85 10.74
N ASP A 93 11.63 -1.02 11.97
CA ASP A 93 11.66 -2.32 12.66
C ASP A 93 10.28 -3.00 12.66
N GLY A 94 10.28 -4.33 12.52
CA GLY A 94 9.06 -5.13 12.42
C GLY A 94 8.41 -5.11 11.02
N SER A 95 9.02 -4.44 10.05
CA SER A 95 8.60 -4.47 8.65
C SER A 95 9.77 -4.72 7.70
N THR A 96 9.46 -5.15 6.49
CA THR A 96 10.45 -5.34 5.41
C THR A 96 9.99 -4.59 4.18
N CYS A 97 10.94 -4.03 3.44
CA CYS A 97 10.64 -3.45 2.15
C CYS A 97 10.24 -4.55 1.17
N VAL A 98 9.12 -4.32 0.49
CA VAL A 98 8.56 -5.15 -0.55
C VAL A 98 8.57 -4.35 -1.82
N ILE A 99 9.46 -4.74 -2.73
CA ILE A 99 9.52 -4.22 -4.09
C ILE A 99 8.80 -5.22 -4.99
N SER A 100 7.71 -4.82 -5.62
CA SER A 100 6.91 -5.69 -6.47
C SER A 100 6.38 -4.96 -7.70
N ASN A 101 5.86 -5.72 -8.66
CA ASN A 101 5.38 -5.22 -9.95
C ASN A 101 6.40 -4.30 -10.62
N GLU A 102 7.61 -4.82 -10.85
CA GLU A 102 8.71 -4.09 -11.51
C GLU A 102 9.09 -2.77 -10.85
N GLY A 103 8.80 -2.61 -9.55
CA GLY A 103 9.12 -1.42 -8.77
C GLY A 103 7.97 -0.43 -8.61
N ALA A 104 6.79 -0.73 -9.19
CA ALA A 104 5.59 0.10 -9.00
C ALA A 104 5.15 0.13 -7.53
N PHE A 105 5.41 -0.93 -6.76
CA PHE A 105 5.17 -0.90 -5.31
C PHE A 105 6.44 -1.10 -4.55
N ILE A 106 6.73 -0.15 -3.67
CA ILE A 106 7.84 -0.16 -2.73
C ILE A 106 7.27 0.02 -1.32
N LEU A 107 6.74 -1.04 -0.72
CA LEU A 107 5.99 -0.95 0.55
C LEU A 107 6.71 -1.58 1.73
N CYS A 108 6.69 -0.93 2.87
CA CYS A 108 7.08 -1.51 4.15
C CYS A 108 5.93 -2.35 4.70
N LEU A 109 6.01 -3.66 4.51
CA LEU A 109 4.98 -4.59 4.98
C LEU A 109 5.43 -5.31 6.26
N PRO A 110 4.52 -5.49 7.24
CA PRO A 110 4.85 -6.13 8.51
C PRO A 110 5.29 -7.58 8.30
N THR A 111 6.32 -7.97 9.02
CA THR A 111 6.75 -9.36 9.14
C THR A 111 6.05 -10.02 10.33
N CYS A 112 6.03 -11.35 10.38
CA CYS A 112 5.44 -12.09 11.50
C CYS A 112 6.15 -13.42 11.68
N HIS A 113 6.03 -14.00 12.88
CA HIS A 113 6.65 -15.28 13.18
C HIS A 113 5.68 -16.44 12.89
N PRO A 114 6.03 -17.39 11.99
CA PRO A 114 5.10 -18.42 11.51
C PRO A 114 4.61 -19.37 12.58
N LEU A 115 5.41 -19.63 13.61
CA LEU A 115 5.03 -20.54 14.70
C LEU A 115 4.34 -19.81 15.85
N ALA A 116 4.57 -18.51 16.01
CA ALA A 116 3.96 -17.75 17.11
C ALA A 116 2.55 -17.29 16.73
N GLN A 117 2.30 -16.99 15.46
CA GLN A 117 1.01 -16.49 14.96
C GLN A 117 0.52 -15.26 15.74
N ASP A 118 1.44 -14.38 16.09
CA ASP A 118 1.26 -13.14 16.84
C ASP A 118 0.70 -11.99 15.98
N CYS A 119 -0.15 -12.32 14.99
CA CYS A 119 -0.81 -11.34 14.15
C CYS A 119 -2.03 -10.72 14.85
N PRO A 120 -2.39 -9.47 14.54
CA PRO A 120 -3.66 -8.88 14.95
C PRO A 120 -4.88 -9.75 14.61
N ASP A 121 -5.99 -9.55 15.33
CA ASP A 121 -7.23 -10.29 15.11
C ASP A 121 -7.70 -10.22 13.64
N GLY A 122 -8.06 -11.38 13.08
CA GLY A 122 -8.48 -11.50 11.68
C GLY A 122 -7.32 -11.60 10.68
N GLU A 123 -6.08 -11.54 11.15
CA GLU A 123 -4.87 -11.69 10.34
C GLU A 123 -4.17 -13.03 10.64
N THR A 124 -3.36 -13.51 9.71
CA THR A 124 -2.63 -14.78 9.86
C THR A 124 -1.25 -14.68 9.25
N CYS A 125 -0.29 -15.35 9.89
CA CYS A 125 1.08 -15.35 9.41
C CYS A 125 1.25 -16.47 8.38
N LEU A 126 1.39 -16.07 7.11
CA LEU A 126 1.52 -17.00 5.98
C LEU A 126 2.78 -16.72 5.17
N TRP A 127 3.28 -17.77 4.52
CA TRP A 127 4.41 -17.65 3.60
C TRP A 127 4.03 -16.81 2.38
N GLY A 128 4.66 -15.65 2.22
CA GLY A 128 4.54 -14.81 1.04
C GLY A 128 5.48 -15.28 -0.05
N GLY A 129 4.98 -16.12 -0.97
CA GLY A 129 5.78 -16.73 -2.04
C GLY A 129 6.56 -15.75 -2.91
N GLY A 130 6.02 -14.54 -3.16
CA GLY A 130 6.70 -13.51 -3.95
C GLY A 130 7.93 -12.89 -3.27
N LEU A 131 8.03 -12.98 -1.94
CA LEU A 131 8.98 -12.19 -1.13
C LEU A 131 9.79 -13.03 -0.13
N ARG A 132 9.73 -14.36 -0.28
CA ARG A 132 10.50 -15.35 0.49
C ARG A 132 10.51 -15.10 2.00
N ALA A 133 9.38 -14.67 2.56
CA ALA A 133 9.23 -14.36 3.97
C ALA A 133 7.81 -14.63 4.47
N PHE A 134 7.66 -14.86 5.77
CA PHE A 134 6.36 -14.94 6.43
C PHE A 134 5.81 -13.55 6.71
N ARG A 135 4.53 -13.35 6.36
CA ARG A 135 3.86 -12.06 6.44
C ARG A 135 2.45 -12.17 6.94
N VAL A 136 2.01 -11.06 7.52
CA VAL A 136 0.65 -10.84 7.99
C VAL A 136 -0.28 -10.74 6.78
N HIS A 137 -1.27 -11.62 6.71
CA HIS A 137 -2.30 -11.62 5.68
C HIS A 137 -3.67 -11.47 6.34
N ARG A 138 -4.48 -10.53 5.87
CA ARG A 138 -5.89 -10.46 6.25
C ARG A 138 -6.63 -11.68 5.73
N ARG A 139 -7.35 -12.38 6.61
CA ARG A 139 -8.30 -13.39 6.16
C ARG A 139 -9.44 -12.68 5.45
N ARG A 140 -9.43 -12.67 4.11
CA ARG A 140 -10.61 -12.30 3.33
C ARG A 140 -11.72 -13.27 3.70
N LEU A 141 -12.64 -12.81 4.56
CA LEU A 141 -13.86 -13.54 4.86
C LEU A 141 -14.62 -13.67 3.54
N ARG A 142 -14.57 -14.85 2.92
CA ARG A 142 -15.55 -15.17 1.87
C ARG A 142 -16.91 -15.06 2.55
N ARG A 143 -17.64 -13.97 2.31
CA ARG A 143 -19.08 -13.90 2.61
C ARG A 143 -19.75 -15.00 1.77
N ARG A 144 -19.78 -16.23 2.30
CA ARG A 144 -20.81 -17.19 1.91
C ARG A 144 -22.11 -16.51 2.31
N GLY A 145 -22.94 -16.22 1.32
CA GLY A 145 -24.22 -15.54 1.54
C GLY A 145 -24.98 -16.19 2.69
N ALA A 146 -25.54 -15.33 3.55
CA ALA A 146 -26.51 -15.63 4.60
C ALA A 146 -26.12 -16.71 5.64
N GLY A 147 -26.04 -16.28 6.90
CA GLY A 147 -26.18 -17.17 8.06
C GLY A 147 -24.90 -17.39 8.86
N VAL A 148 -24.55 -16.39 9.67
CA VAL A 148 -23.71 -16.62 10.84
C VAL A 148 -24.50 -17.52 11.80
N ARG A 149 -24.10 -18.78 11.93
CA ARG A 149 -24.51 -19.62 13.05
C ARG A 149 -23.26 -19.95 13.86
N PHE A 150 -23.16 -19.31 15.02
CA PHE A 150 -22.26 -19.71 16.09
C PHE A 150 -22.89 -20.90 16.81
N MET A 151 -22.17 -22.01 16.89
CA MET A 151 -22.24 -23.01 17.94
C MET A 151 -20.82 -23.51 18.19
#